data_AF-A0A960PEG2-F1
#
_entry.id   AF-A0A960PEG2-F1
#
_cell.length_a   1.000
_cell.length_b   1.000
_cell.length_c   1.000
_cell.angle_alpha   90.00
_cell.angle_beta   90.00
_cell.angle_gamma   90.00
#
_symmetry.space_group_name_H-M   'P 1'
#
loop_
_entity.id
_entity.type
_entity.pdbx_description
1 polymer ?
#
loop_
_entity_poly.entity_id
_entity_poly.type
_entity_poly.pdbx_seq_one_letter_code
_entity_poly.pdbx_strand_id
1 'polypeptide(L)'
;MNKNLKLMITGCFVLVSVFLFADSGSAQTRKARGKNYTKSQVGNVIKRVETRVDNFAKNFDDSLDRGKLNGTKREDQLNKRVKNLENETDRLRRDFDKNDRWSDNRSQVRKVLDIASDIDKTMKNRKLGKVTESNWGRVKYELDTLAKIYNLPTVGSGSYG
;
A
#
# COMPACT_ATOMS: atom_id res chain seq x y z
N MET A 1 41.89 -28.05 -65.59
CA MET A 1 41.56 -27.70 -66.99
C MET A 1 40.62 -26.48 -66.97
N ASN A 2 41.15 -25.32 -67.43
CA ASN A 2 40.50 -24.09 -67.93
C ASN A 2 39.60 -23.25 -66.96
N LYS A 3 40.09 -22.15 -66.37
CA LYS A 3 40.23 -20.75 -66.87
C LYS A 3 39.00 -19.85 -66.60
N ASN A 4 39.18 -18.93 -65.64
CA ASN A 4 38.91 -17.48 -65.67
C ASN A 4 37.47 -16.92 -65.88
N LEU A 5 36.99 -16.27 -64.81
CA LEU A 5 36.65 -14.83 -64.72
C LEU A 5 35.68 -14.24 -65.76
N LYS A 6 34.43 -14.01 -65.31
CA LYS A 6 33.71 -12.77 -65.62
C LYS A 6 33.18 -12.14 -64.35
N LEU A 7 33.94 -11.14 -63.91
CA LEU A 7 33.57 -10.10 -62.98
C LEU A 7 32.45 -9.26 -63.60
N MET A 8 31.32 -9.10 -62.93
CA MET A 8 30.54 -7.85 -63.00
C MET A 8 30.04 -7.50 -61.61
N ILE A 9 30.73 -6.49 -61.08
CA ILE A 9 30.41 -5.65 -59.93
C ILE A 9 29.05 -4.99 -60.16
N THR A 10 28.20 -4.99 -59.13
CA THR A 10 27.29 -3.92 -58.65
C THR A 10 26.40 -4.63 -57.63
N GLY A 11 26.56 -4.49 -56.32
CA GLY A 11 26.47 -3.22 -55.59
C GLY A 11 25.11 -3.16 -54.90
N CYS A 12 24.94 -3.92 -53.81
CA CYS A 12 23.90 -3.67 -52.80
C CYS A 12 24.42 -4.17 -51.45
N PHE A 13 25.11 -3.27 -50.75
CA PHE A 13 25.33 -3.37 -49.30
C PHE A 13 23.96 -3.28 -48.63
N VAL A 14 23.35 -4.42 -48.30
CA VAL A 14 22.25 -4.44 -47.32
C VAL A 14 22.85 -4.95 -46.01
N LEU A 15 23.39 -4.01 -45.25
CA LEU A 15 23.60 -4.17 -43.81
C LEU A 15 22.22 -4.33 -43.17
N VAL A 16 21.76 -5.57 -43.02
CA VAL A 16 20.63 -5.88 -42.14
C VAL A 16 21.15 -5.83 -40.71
N SER A 17 21.16 -4.62 -40.14
CA SER A 17 21.36 -4.41 -38.72
C SER A 17 20.14 -4.97 -37.98
N VAL A 18 20.22 -6.21 -37.52
CA VAL A 18 19.21 -6.80 -36.63
C VAL A 18 19.29 -6.06 -35.30
N PHE A 19 18.42 -5.05 -35.13
CA PHE A 19 18.11 -4.48 -33.84
C PHE A 19 17.38 -5.54 -33.00
N LEU A 20 18.11 -6.21 -32.10
CA LEU A 20 17.53 -6.95 -30.99
C LEU A 20 16.98 -5.95 -29.97
N PHE A 21 15.83 -5.34 -30.26
CA PHE A 21 14.97 -4.86 -29.19
C PHE A 21 14.38 -6.11 -28.56
N ALA A 22 15.00 -6.57 -27.47
CA ALA A 22 14.36 -7.50 -26.55
C ALA A 22 13.12 -6.78 -26.02
N ASP A 23 12.01 -7.14 -26.65
CA ASP A 23 10.68 -6.62 -26.37
C ASP A 23 10.38 -6.80 -24.89
N SER A 24 9.84 -5.71 -24.34
CA SER A 24 9.04 -5.58 -23.14
C SER A 24 9.28 -6.57 -22.01
N GLY A 25 9.74 -5.99 -20.89
CA GLY A 25 9.73 -6.59 -19.57
C GLY A 25 8.47 -7.42 -19.36
N SER A 26 8.67 -8.73 -19.30
CA SER A 26 7.76 -9.65 -18.65
C SER A 26 7.76 -9.31 -17.16
N ALA A 27 7.14 -8.19 -16.79
CA ALA A 27 6.48 -8.09 -15.52
C ALA A 27 5.37 -9.13 -15.57
N GLN A 28 5.73 -10.39 -15.31
CA GLN A 28 4.80 -11.40 -14.88
C GLN A 28 4.09 -10.78 -13.68
N THR A 29 2.93 -10.16 -13.95
CA THR A 29 1.92 -9.94 -12.94
C THR A 29 1.67 -11.35 -12.45
N ARG A 30 2.30 -11.68 -11.32
CA ARG A 30 1.96 -12.86 -10.55
C ARG A 30 0.49 -12.64 -10.25
N LYS A 31 -0.41 -13.16 -11.08
CA LYS A 31 -1.81 -13.38 -10.73
C LYS A 31 -1.68 -14.24 -9.50
N ALA A 32 -1.73 -13.60 -8.33
CA ALA A 32 -1.71 -14.28 -7.06
C ALA A 32 -2.83 -15.31 -7.19
N ARG A 33 -2.46 -16.61 -7.20
CA ARG A 33 -3.44 -17.68 -7.05
C ARG A 33 -4.24 -17.29 -5.82
N GLY A 34 -5.47 -16.81 -6.05
CA GLY A 34 -6.21 -16.02 -5.08
C GLY A 34 -6.36 -16.85 -3.82
N LYS A 35 -5.73 -16.43 -2.73
CA LYS A 35 -5.99 -17.05 -1.44
C LYS A 35 -7.47 -16.78 -1.14
N ASN A 36 -8.29 -17.82 -1.15
CA ASN A 36 -9.70 -17.69 -0.82
C ASN A 36 -9.80 -17.43 0.69
N TYR A 37 -10.27 -16.24 1.07
CA TYR A 37 -10.50 -15.87 2.45
C TYR A 37 -11.97 -16.10 2.82
N THR A 38 -12.22 -16.66 4.00
CA THR A 38 -13.56 -16.76 4.58
C THR A 38 -13.94 -15.44 5.27
N LYS A 39 -15.25 -15.16 5.43
CA LYS A 39 -15.73 -13.98 6.18
C LYS A 39 -15.11 -13.92 7.59
N SER A 40 -15.04 -15.05 8.29
CA SER A 40 -14.42 -15.12 9.62
C SER A 40 -12.93 -14.74 9.60
N GLN A 41 -12.16 -15.21 8.61
CA GLN A 41 -10.74 -14.87 8.48
C GLN A 41 -10.53 -13.36 8.26
N VAL A 42 -11.36 -12.75 7.40
CA VAL A 42 -11.29 -11.30 7.14
C VAL A 42 -11.74 -10.50 8.37
N GLY A 43 -12.82 -10.93 9.04
CA GLY A 43 -13.31 -10.30 10.26
C GLY A 43 -12.27 -10.30 11.39
N ASN A 44 -11.52 -11.40 11.54
CA ASN A 44 -10.42 -11.45 12.50
C ASN A 44 -9.30 -10.46 12.19
N VAL A 45 -9.02 -10.19 10.90
CA VAL A 45 -8.03 -9.17 10.50
C VAL A 45 -8.57 -7.77 10.78
N ILE A 46 -9.83 -7.49 10.44
CA ILE A 46 -10.47 -6.18 10.71
C ILE A 46 -10.49 -5.89 12.22
N LYS A 47 -10.84 -6.88 13.05
CA LYS A 47 -10.78 -6.77 14.51
C LYS A 47 -9.38 -6.42 15.02
N ARG A 48 -8.33 -7.05 14.47
CA ARG A 48 -6.95 -6.69 14.83
C ARG A 48 -6.59 -5.29 14.37
N VAL A 49 -7.00 -4.88 13.17
CA VAL A 49 -6.79 -3.51 12.66
C VAL A 49 -7.39 -2.49 13.63
N GLU A 50 -8.68 -2.58 13.93
CA GLU A 50 -9.38 -1.68 14.86
C GLU A 50 -8.68 -1.64 16.22
N THR A 51 -8.46 -2.80 16.85
CA THR A 51 -7.77 -2.85 18.15
C THR A 51 -6.37 -2.22 18.11
N ARG A 52 -5.61 -2.37 17.03
CA ARG A 52 -4.29 -1.73 16.90
C ARG A 52 -4.42 -0.22 16.69
N VAL A 53 -5.42 0.23 15.95
CA VAL A 53 -5.69 1.65 15.71
C VAL A 53 -6.14 2.33 16.99
N ASP A 54 -7.06 1.77 17.76
CA ASP A 54 -7.52 2.35 19.05
C ASP A 54 -6.34 2.54 20.02
N ASN A 55 -5.51 1.49 20.14
CA ASN A 55 -4.32 1.55 20.96
C ASN A 55 -3.31 2.57 20.43
N PHE A 56 -3.16 2.70 19.12
CA PHE A 56 -2.29 3.70 18.53
C PHE A 56 -2.82 5.11 18.79
N ALA A 57 -4.12 5.35 18.56
CA ALA A 57 -4.76 6.65 18.76
C ALA A 57 -4.58 7.16 20.19
N LYS A 58 -4.88 6.29 21.18
CA LYS A 58 -4.68 6.61 22.60
C LYS A 58 -3.23 6.95 22.92
N ASN A 59 -2.28 6.12 22.48
CA ASN A 59 -0.86 6.34 22.79
C ASN A 59 -0.26 7.50 22.01
N PHE A 60 -0.81 7.83 20.84
CA PHE A 60 -0.35 8.91 19.98
C PHE A 60 -0.67 10.27 20.61
N ASP A 61 -1.91 10.45 21.09
CA ASP A 61 -2.38 11.64 21.82
C ASP A 61 -1.46 11.91 23.02
N ASP A 62 -1.33 10.91 23.90
CA ASP A 62 -0.42 10.93 25.07
C ASP A 62 1.05 11.27 24.73
N SER A 63 1.51 10.89 23.54
CA SER A 63 2.90 11.13 23.11
C SER A 63 3.10 12.54 22.57
N LEU A 64 2.09 13.13 21.93
CA LEU A 64 2.13 14.50 21.45
C LEU A 64 2.05 15.50 22.61
N ASP A 65 1.18 15.23 23.58
CA ASP A 65 1.01 16.05 24.81
C ASP A 65 2.31 16.16 25.62
N ARG A 66 3.14 15.11 25.61
CA ARG A 66 4.44 15.09 26.32
C ARG A 66 5.59 15.61 25.46
N GLY A 67 5.33 15.94 24.19
CA GLY A 67 6.32 16.28 23.19
C GLY A 67 6.43 17.78 22.91
N LYS A 68 7.30 18.11 21.95
CA LYS A 68 7.50 19.50 21.47
C LYS A 68 6.32 20.05 20.66
N LEU A 69 5.34 19.22 20.33
CA LEU A 69 4.16 19.60 19.55
C LEU A 69 2.97 19.96 20.43
N ASN A 70 3.07 19.75 21.75
CA ASN A 70 2.01 20.07 22.70
C ASN A 70 1.56 21.53 22.58
N GLY A 71 0.24 21.74 22.50
CA GLY A 71 -0.44 23.03 22.43
C GLY A 71 -0.34 23.69 21.06
N THR A 72 0.11 22.96 20.03
CA THR A 72 0.27 23.53 18.68
C THR A 72 -0.88 23.14 17.77
N LYS A 73 -1.23 24.02 16.82
CA LYS A 73 -2.16 23.69 15.72
C LYS A 73 -1.75 22.43 14.95
N ARG A 74 -0.46 22.09 14.98
CA ARG A 74 0.06 20.91 14.29
C ARG A 74 -0.33 19.62 15.01
N GLU A 75 -0.28 19.60 16.34
CA GLU A 75 -0.77 18.50 17.16
C GLU A 75 -2.26 18.26 16.90
N ASP A 76 -3.09 19.31 16.94
CA ASP A 76 -4.53 19.20 16.65
C ASP A 76 -4.80 18.53 15.30
N GLN A 77 -4.05 18.95 14.26
CA GLN A 77 -4.17 18.38 12.91
C GLN A 77 -3.76 16.90 12.86
N LEU A 78 -2.75 16.50 13.62
CA LEU A 78 -2.29 15.12 13.69
C LEU A 78 -3.29 14.25 14.45
N ASN A 79 -3.71 14.70 15.63
CA ASN A 79 -4.72 14.03 16.43
C ASN A 79 -6.04 13.88 15.68
N LYS A 80 -6.48 14.91 14.93
CA LYS A 80 -7.66 14.81 14.07
C LYS A 80 -7.53 13.73 12.99
N ARG A 81 -6.36 13.60 12.37
CA ARG A 81 -6.12 12.57 11.34
C ARG A 81 -6.13 11.16 11.94
N VAL A 82 -5.51 10.98 13.11
CA VAL A 82 -5.48 9.69 13.80
C VAL A 82 -6.88 9.32 14.30
N LYS A 83 -7.64 10.25 14.88
CA LYS A 83 -9.06 10.06 15.23
C LYS A 83 -9.93 9.73 14.02
N ASN A 84 -9.66 10.31 12.85
CA ASN A 84 -10.37 9.94 11.63
C ASN A 84 -10.08 8.50 11.21
N LEU A 85 -8.84 8.01 11.38
CA LEU A 85 -8.51 6.61 11.11
C LEU A 85 -9.28 5.68 12.04
N GLU A 86 -9.27 5.95 13.35
CA GLU A 86 -10.01 5.22 14.38
C GLU A 86 -11.50 5.13 14.05
N ASN A 87 -12.16 6.28 13.84
CA ASN A 87 -13.57 6.32 13.50
C ASN A 87 -13.91 5.52 12.21
N GLU A 88 -13.04 5.56 11.20
CA GLU A 88 -13.28 4.80 9.97
C GLU A 88 -13.02 3.30 10.12
N THR A 89 -12.11 2.88 11.01
CA THR A 89 -11.94 1.46 11.35
C THR A 89 -13.08 0.91 12.19
N ASP A 90 -13.64 1.71 13.11
CA ASP A 90 -14.84 1.35 13.89
C ASP A 90 -16.04 1.15 12.98
N ARG A 91 -16.22 2.08 12.02
CA ARG A 91 -17.27 1.97 10.99
C ARG A 91 -17.04 0.74 10.13
N LEU A 92 -15.80 0.50 9.70
CA LEU A 92 -15.46 -0.69 8.92
C LEU A 92 -15.85 -1.97 9.64
N ARG A 93 -15.51 -2.10 10.92
CA ARG A 93 -15.88 -3.28 11.69
C ARG A 93 -17.39 -3.44 11.78
N ARG A 94 -18.08 -2.36 12.15
CA ARG A 94 -19.54 -2.36 12.33
C ARG A 94 -20.28 -2.73 11.05
N ASP A 95 -19.85 -2.19 9.91
CA ASP A 95 -20.50 -2.46 8.62
C ASP A 95 -20.11 -3.84 8.09
N PHE A 96 -18.88 -4.30 8.34
CA PHE A 96 -18.46 -5.65 8.04
C PHE A 96 -19.31 -6.71 8.76
N ASP A 97 -19.63 -6.49 10.03
CA ASP A 97 -20.45 -7.40 10.81
C ASP A 97 -21.88 -7.51 10.24
N LYS A 98 -22.40 -6.43 9.63
CA LYS A 98 -23.72 -6.38 8.99
C LYS A 98 -23.75 -7.00 7.59
N ASN A 99 -22.67 -6.92 6.83
CA ASN A 99 -22.64 -7.37 5.44
C ASN A 99 -22.50 -8.89 5.34
N ASP A 100 -23.19 -9.53 4.40
CA ASP A 100 -23.09 -10.98 4.20
C ASP A 100 -21.75 -11.41 3.63
N ARG A 101 -21.18 -10.63 2.71
CA ARG A 101 -19.92 -10.94 2.03
C ARG A 101 -18.85 -9.95 2.48
N TRP A 102 -17.68 -10.49 2.82
CA TRP A 102 -16.53 -9.66 3.17
C TRP A 102 -16.12 -8.73 2.02
N SER A 103 -16.32 -9.14 0.76
CA SER A 103 -15.97 -8.36 -0.43
C SER A 103 -16.66 -6.99 -0.49
N ASP A 104 -17.81 -6.85 0.16
CA ASP A 104 -18.69 -5.68 0.02
C ASP A 104 -18.09 -4.44 0.71
N ASN A 105 -17.19 -4.65 1.68
CA ASN A 105 -16.51 -3.56 2.39
C ASN A 105 -15.29 -3.00 1.65
N ARG A 106 -15.01 -3.42 0.40
CA ARG A 106 -13.78 -3.01 -0.32
C ARG A 106 -13.59 -1.50 -0.43
N SER A 107 -14.67 -0.75 -0.67
CA SER A 107 -14.62 0.71 -0.78
C SER A 107 -14.20 1.37 0.55
N GLN A 108 -14.76 0.88 1.66
CA GLN A 108 -14.44 1.36 3.01
C GLN A 108 -13.01 1.01 3.41
N VAL A 109 -12.53 -0.19 3.06
CA VAL A 109 -11.12 -0.57 3.25
C VAL A 109 -10.20 0.37 2.48
N ARG A 110 -10.54 0.74 1.23
CA ARG A 110 -9.74 1.71 0.45
C ARG A 110 -9.65 3.06 1.18
N LYS A 111 -10.75 3.54 1.76
CA LYS A 111 -10.79 4.79 2.53
C LYS A 111 -9.91 4.72 3.80
N VAL A 112 -9.96 3.61 4.53
CA VAL A 112 -9.08 3.38 5.69
C VAL A 112 -7.59 3.43 5.28
N LEU A 113 -7.23 2.77 4.18
CA LEU A 113 -5.84 2.74 3.68
C LEU A 113 -5.36 4.10 3.16
N ASP A 114 -6.27 4.92 2.63
CA ASP A 114 -6.00 6.28 2.19
C ASP A 114 -5.62 7.18 3.37
N ILE A 115 -6.46 7.22 4.41
CA ILE A 115 -6.19 7.97 5.66
C ILE A 115 -4.89 7.48 6.31
N ALA A 116 -4.69 6.16 6.36
CA ALA A 116 -3.47 5.58 6.92
C ALA A 116 -2.22 5.97 6.13
N SER A 117 -2.30 6.11 4.81
CA SER A 117 -1.17 6.52 3.98
C SER A 117 -0.76 7.96 4.24
N ASP A 118 -1.70 8.84 4.54
CA ASP A 118 -1.42 10.21 4.97
C ASP A 118 -0.73 10.27 6.34
N ILE A 119 -1.13 9.40 7.27
CA ILE A 119 -0.44 9.24 8.55
C ILE A 119 0.98 8.68 8.32
N ASP A 120 1.15 7.67 7.46
CA ASP A 120 2.46 7.09 7.13
C ASP A 120 3.45 8.13 6.59
N LYS A 121 2.98 9.06 5.72
CA LYS A 121 3.78 10.19 5.23
C LYS A 121 4.28 11.04 6.41
N THR A 122 3.42 11.32 7.39
CA THR A 122 3.82 12.07 8.60
C THR A 122 4.85 11.29 9.41
N MET A 123 4.62 9.99 9.63
CA MET A 123 5.51 9.12 10.42
C MET A 123 6.89 8.97 9.80
N LYS A 124 7.00 8.93 8.46
CA LYS A 124 8.28 8.89 7.74
C LYS A 124 9.04 10.21 7.81
N ASN A 125 8.32 11.32 7.72
CA ASN A 125 8.93 12.65 7.67
C ASN A 125 9.31 13.21 9.05
N ARG A 126 8.88 12.58 10.14
CA ARG A 126 9.02 13.12 11.49
C ARG A 126 9.43 12.03 12.48
N LYS A 127 10.37 12.38 13.35
CA LYS A 127 10.72 11.56 14.52
C LYS A 127 9.70 11.85 15.62
N LEU A 128 8.67 11.02 15.72
CA LEU A 128 7.63 11.13 16.76
C LEU A 128 7.93 10.26 17.99
N GLY A 129 9.11 9.63 17.99
CA GLY A 129 9.62 8.86 19.12
C GLY A 129 9.43 7.35 18.91
N LYS A 130 10.34 6.57 19.50
CA LYS A 130 10.44 5.12 19.27
C LYS A 130 9.15 4.37 19.59
N VAL A 131 8.43 4.78 20.64
CA VAL A 131 7.18 4.13 21.06
C VAL A 131 6.07 4.35 20.02
N THR A 132 5.86 5.61 19.62
CA THR A 132 4.89 6.00 18.60
C THR A 132 5.17 5.33 17.26
N GLU A 133 6.43 5.34 16.82
CA GLU A 133 6.87 4.71 15.58
C GLU A 133 6.70 3.19 15.60
N SER A 134 7.02 2.54 16.72
CA SER A 134 6.80 1.11 16.92
C SER A 134 5.31 0.75 16.88
N ASN A 135 4.46 1.54 17.54
CA ASN A 135 3.00 1.32 17.53
C ASN A 135 2.43 1.53 16.12
N TRP A 136 2.89 2.54 15.39
CA TRP A 136 2.52 2.73 13.99
C TRP A 136 2.92 1.55 13.12
N GLY A 137 4.12 1.00 13.31
CA GLY A 137 4.57 -0.19 12.57
C GLY A 137 3.62 -1.38 12.72
N ARG A 138 3.05 -1.57 13.92
CA ARG A 138 2.06 -2.63 14.20
C ARG A 138 0.72 -2.36 13.49
N VAL A 139 0.25 -1.11 13.49
CA VAL A 139 -0.96 -0.71 12.75
C VAL A 139 -0.76 -0.96 11.25
N LYS A 140 0.35 -0.46 10.70
CA LYS A 140 0.69 -0.60 9.29
C LYS A 140 0.77 -2.06 8.86
N TYR A 141 1.33 -2.94 9.69
CA TYR A 141 1.39 -4.37 9.39
C TYR A 141 0.00 -5.00 9.19
N GLU A 142 -0.96 -4.71 10.07
CA GLU A 142 -2.32 -5.23 9.96
C GLU A 142 -3.07 -4.60 8.78
N LEU A 143 -2.88 -3.31 8.52
CA LEU A 143 -3.44 -2.62 7.36
C LEU A 143 -2.89 -3.17 6.03
N ASP A 144 -1.58 -3.45 5.95
CA ASP A 144 -0.96 -4.05 4.77
C ASP A 144 -1.46 -5.50 4.56
N THR A 145 -1.78 -6.22 5.64
CA THR A 145 -2.44 -7.53 5.55
C THR A 145 -3.86 -7.38 4.98
N LEU A 146 -4.63 -6.40 5.46
CA LEU A 146 -5.96 -6.11 4.95
C LEU A 146 -5.92 -5.67 3.47
N ALA A 147 -4.96 -4.83 3.08
CA ALA A 147 -4.76 -4.40 1.70
C ALA A 147 -4.55 -5.61 0.76
N LYS A 148 -3.72 -6.57 1.17
CA LYS A 148 -3.48 -7.81 0.40
C LYS A 148 -4.75 -8.64 0.22
N ILE A 149 -5.57 -8.78 1.26
CA ILE A 149 -6.86 -9.51 1.19
C ILE A 149 -7.78 -8.90 0.13
N TYR A 150 -7.88 -7.57 0.09
CA TYR A 150 -8.77 -6.84 -0.83
C TYR A 150 -8.14 -6.51 -2.19
N ASN A 151 -6.92 -6.99 -2.44
CA ASN A 151 -6.13 -6.65 -3.63
C ASN A 151 -6.09 -5.13 -3.85
N LEU A 152 -5.68 -4.41 -2.80
CA LEU A 152 -5.51 -2.97 -2.76
C LEU A 152 -4.02 -2.62 -2.58
N PRO A 153 -3.59 -1.42 -3.00
CA PRO A 153 -2.24 -0.95 -2.70
C PRO A 153 -1.98 -0.91 -1.19
N THR A 154 -0.74 -1.15 -0.75
CA THR A 154 -0.36 -1.11 0.66
C THR A 154 -0.22 0.32 1.17
N VAL A 155 -0.24 0.50 2.49
CA VAL A 155 -0.07 1.81 3.11
C VAL A 155 1.26 2.44 2.69
N GLY A 156 1.19 3.70 2.25
CA GLY A 156 2.36 4.45 1.79
C GLY A 156 2.86 4.05 0.39
N SER A 157 2.13 3.19 -0.34
CA SER A 157 2.29 3.14 -1.80
C SER A 157 1.79 4.46 -2.39
N GLY A 158 2.47 5.01 -3.40
CA GLY A 158 2.10 6.29 -4.02
C GLY A 158 0.73 6.30 -4.73
N SER A 159 -0.10 5.28 -4.53
CA SER A 159 -1.44 5.10 -5.08
C SER A 159 -2.55 5.73 -4.23
N TYR A 160 -2.21 6.28 -3.06
CA TYR A 160 -3.09 7.01 -2.16
C TYR A 160 -2.64 8.48 -2.07
N GLY A 161 -3.53 9.39 -2.46
CA GLY A 161 -3.24 10.80 -2.63
C GLY A 161 -4.50 11.62 -2.82
#